data_AF-A0A8T4NEA8-F1
#
_entry.id   AF-A0A8T4NEA8-F1
#
_cell.length_a   1.000
_cell.length_b   1.000
_cell.length_c   1.000
_cell.angle_alpha   90.00
_cell.angle_beta   90.00
_cell.angle_gamma   90.00
#
_symmetry.space_group_name_H-M   'P 1'
#
loop_
_entity.id
_entity.type
_entity.pdbx_description
1 polymer ?
#
loop_
_entity_poly.entity_id
_entity_poly.type
_entity_poly.pdbx_seq_one_letter_code
_entity_poly.pdbx_strand_id
1 'polypeptide(L)' 'MFTIKCSECGKDAEVPFKPTEGRPVYCRDCFMKHRPPRRSFGDGYNRRY' A
#
# COMPACT_ATOMS: atom_id res chain seq x y z
N MET A 1 19.03 -6.95 -1.73
CA MET A 1 18.02 -5.92 -1.43
C MET A 1 18.15 -4.86 -2.51
N PHE A 2 17.05 -4.45 -3.15
CA PHE A 2 17.07 -3.42 -4.20
C PHE A 2 16.55 -2.12 -3.62
N THR A 3 17.33 -1.05 -3.75
CA THR A 3 16.91 0.31 -3.40
C THR A 3 16.08 0.87 -4.54
N ILE A 4 14.85 1.25 -4.26
CA ILE A 4 13.91 1.80 -5.23
C ILE A 4 13.38 3.13 -4.73
N LYS A 5 13.01 4.01 -5.67
CA LYS A 5 12.41 5.29 -5.36
C LYS A 5 10.89 5.20 -5.48
N CYS A 6 10.19 5.51 -4.40
CA CYS A 6 8.74 5.54 -4.33
C CYS A 6 8.17 6.54 -5.35
N SER A 7 7.32 6.08 -6.28
CA SER A 7 6.71 6.97 -7.29
C SER A 7 5.71 7.98 -6.72
N GLU A 8 5.14 7.70 -5.55
CA GLU A 8 4.19 8.61 -4.89
C GLU A 8 4.88 9.61 -3.96
N CYS A 9 5.85 9.13 -3.18
CA CYS A 9 6.42 9.85 -2.05
C CYS A 9 7.89 10.24 -2.23
N GLY A 10 8.57 9.73 -3.27
CA GLY A 10 9.98 10.02 -3.56
C GLY A 10 11.01 9.40 -2.61
N LYS A 11 10.57 8.66 -1.58
CA LYS A 11 11.45 8.02 -0.59
C LYS A 11 12.13 6.77 -1.14
N ASP A 12 13.34 6.51 -0.66
CA ASP A 12 14.07 5.28 -0.91
C ASP A 12 13.49 4.13 -0.07
N ALA A 13 13.27 2.98 -0.69
CA ALA A 13 12.78 1.77 -0.04
C ALA A 13 13.60 0.56 -0.47
N GLU A 14 13.81 -0.38 0.45
CA GLU A 14 14.51 -1.63 0.19
C GLU A 14 13.51 -2.74 -0.06
N VAL A 15 13.53 -3.31 -1.27
CA VAL A 15 12.62 -4.38 -1.68
C VAL A 15 13.39 -5.64 -2.10
N PRO A 16 12.85 -6.84 -1.86
CA PRO A 16 13.51 -8.09 -2.24
C PRO A 16 13.30 -8.47 -3.72
N PHE A 17 12.57 -7.65 -4.49
CA PHE A 17 12.25 -7.90 -5.90
C PHE A 17 12.86 -6.83 -6.81
N LYS A 18 13.15 -7.20 -8.06
CA LYS A 18 13.69 -6.28 -9.06
C LYS A 18 12.58 -5.32 -9.54
N PRO A 19 12.74 -4.00 -9.44
CA PRO A 19 11.76 -3.04 -9.96
C PRO A 19 11.59 -3.23 -11.47
N THR A 20 10.34 -3.28 -11.94
CA THR A 20 10.01 -3.45 -13.37
C THR A 20 9.87 -2.08 -14.03
N GLU A 21 10.65 -1.83 -15.08
CA GLU A 21 10.58 -0.59 -15.86
C GLU A 21 9.22 -0.52 -16.59
N GLY A 22 8.31 0.31 -16.09
CA GLY A 22 6.93 0.44 -16.59
C GLY A 22 5.84 0.27 -15.53
N ARG A 23 6.18 -0.22 -14.31
CA ARG A 23 5.22 -0.27 -13.18
C ARG A 23 5.70 0.66 -12.05
N PRO A 24 4.84 1.56 -11.53
CA PRO A 24 5.21 2.42 -10.42
C PRO A 24 5.46 1.58 -9.17
N VAL A 25 6.56 1.86 -8.49
CA VAL A 25 6.94 1.15 -7.27
C VAL A 25 6.64 2.04 -6.07
N TYR A 26 5.98 1.45 -5.07
CA TYR A 26 5.55 2.15 -3.87
C TYR A 26 6.30 1.63 -2.65
N CYS A 27 6.58 2.52 -1.72
CA CYS A 27 7.06 2.09 -0.40
C CYS A 27 5.93 1.39 0.37
N ARG A 28 6.28 0.70 1.46
CA ARG A 28 5.31 0.04 2.36
C ARG A 28 4.13 0.95 2.73
N ASP A 29 4.41 2.21 3.04
CA ASP A 29 3.41 3.16 3.53
C ASP A 29 2.41 3.55 2.42
N CYS A 30 2.93 3.95 1.26
CA CYS A 30 2.13 4.29 0.08
C CYS A 30 1.33 3.09 -0.42
N PHE A 31 1.93 1.89 -0.42
CA PHE A 31 1.22 0.66 -0.78
C PHE A 31 0.05 0.36 0.17
N MET A 32 0.23 0.59 1.48
CA MET A 32 -0.84 0.43 2.46
C MET A 32 -1.95 1.47 2.29
N LYS A 33 -1.63 2.71 1.89
CA LYS A 33 -2.63 3.76 1.59
C LYS A 33 -3.39 3.50 0.29
N HIS A 34 -2.70 3.00 -0.74
CA HIS A 34 -3.31 2.62 -2.01
C HIS A 34 -4.18 1.38 -1.91
N ARG A 35 -4.00 0.57 -0.86
CA ARG A 35 -4.89 -0.55 -0.59
C ARG A 35 -6.27 0.05 -0.29
N PRO A 36 -7.30 -0.18 -1.12
CA PRO A 36 -8.63 0.29 -0.80
C PRO A 36 -8.96 -0.23 0.60
N PRO A 37 -9.55 0.60 1.49
CA PRO A 37 -10.05 0.10 2.75
C PRO A 37 -10.90 -1.11 2.38
N ARG A 38 -10.50 -2.27 2.90
CA ARG A 38 -11.33 -3.48 2.89
C ARG A 38 -12.65 -2.99 3.43
N ARG A 39 -13.59 -2.76 2.51
CA ARG A 39 -14.85 -2.09 2.78
C ARG A 39 -15.36 -2.79 4.01
N SER A 40 -15.49 -2.05 5.10
CA SER A 40 -16.20 -2.54 6.26
C SER A 40 -17.66 -2.73 5.83
N PHE A 41 -17.93 -3.78 5.07
CA PHE A 41 -19.24 -4.39 5.04
C PHE A 41 -19.37 -5.04 6.42
N GLY A 42 -19.82 -4.26 7.40
CA GLY A 42 -20.04 -4.76 8.75
C GLY A 42 -20.08 -3.74 9.89
N ASP A 43 -19.90 -2.44 9.66
CA ASP A 43 -20.22 -1.44 10.69
C ASP A 43 -21.72 -1.12 10.64
N GLY A 44 -22.55 -1.96 11.26
CA GLY A 44 -23.98 -1.61 11.37
C GLY A 44 -24.94 -2.74 11.71
N TYR A 45 -24.90 -3.25 12.93
CA TYR A 45 -26.08 -3.13 13.79
C TYR A 45 -25.67 -3.30 15.26
N ASN A 46 -26.07 -2.32 16.04
CA ASN A 46 -25.95 -2.29 17.47
C ASN A 46 -27.38 -2.42 18.03
N ARG A 47 -27.48 -3.13 19.17
CA ARG A 47 -28.44 -2.95 20.27
C ARG A 47 -29.74 -3.77 20.25
N ARG A 48 -29.80 -4.64 21.27
CA ARG A 48 -30.94 -5.05 22.10
C ARG A 48 -31.92 -6.06 21.47
N TYR A 49 -31.91 -7.29 21.99
CA TYR A 49 -32.94 -7.79 22.90
C TYR A 49 -32.29 -8.76 23.90
#